data_AF-C5LQW7-F1
#
_entry.id   AF-C5LQW7-F1
#
_cell.length_a   1.000
_cell.length_b   1.000
_cell.length_c   1.000
_cell.angle_alpha   90.00
_cell.angle_beta   90.00
_cell.angle_gamma   90.00
#
_symmetry.space_group_name_H-M   'P 1'
#
loop_
_entity.id
_entity.type
_entity.pdbx_description
1 polymer ?
#
loop_
_entity_poly.entity_id
_entity_poly.type
_entity_poly.pdbx_seq_one_letter_code
_entity_poly.pdbx_strand_id
1 'polypeptide(L)'
;MGDAEQIVDAEGRKGVSATSAHLKVSISKFQESIKAVLKACELEYHEEVIAGTYIVDYAVGNSLALEADGFTHFYAGTENFTAKAKLKHRILRSLGWNIVSLPYFQMKNRGLQLRTEYLVNAIEKESGADLAQIRKLSRRRQFAVS
;
A
#
# COMPACT_ATOMS: atom_id res chain seq x y z
N MET A 1 23.51 26.65 0.77
CA MET A 1 23.62 26.96 -0.66
C MET A 1 24.68 26.04 -1.22
N GLY A 2 24.27 24.97 -1.90
CA GLY A 2 25.17 24.09 -2.63
C GLY A 2 24.79 24.17 -4.08
N ASP A 3 25.71 24.62 -4.92
CA ASP A 3 25.48 24.86 -6.34
C ASP A 3 25.40 23.53 -7.09
N ALA A 4 24.33 23.33 -7.86
CA ALA A 4 24.20 22.17 -8.74
C ALA A 4 25.15 22.33 -9.93
N GLU A 5 26.05 21.37 -10.14
CA GLU A 5 26.89 21.33 -11.33
C GLU A 5 26.03 21.16 -12.59
N GLN A 6 26.19 22.08 -13.54
CA GLN A 6 25.53 22.03 -14.85
C GLN A 6 26.37 21.17 -15.80
N ILE A 7 25.75 20.15 -16.40
CA ILE A 7 26.38 19.36 -17.46
C ILE A 7 25.68 19.72 -18.78
N VAL A 8 26.46 20.15 -19.77
CA VAL A 8 26.01 20.43 -21.14
C VAL A 8 26.27 19.20 -22.00
N ASP A 9 25.30 18.83 -22.84
CA ASP A 9 25.48 17.74 -23.79
C ASP A 9 26.34 18.17 -25.00
N ALA A 10 26.73 17.20 -25.83
CA ALA A 10 27.59 17.41 -26.99
C ALA A 10 26.98 18.33 -28.07
N GLU A 11 25.69 18.68 -27.94
CA GLU A 11 24.98 19.60 -28.85
C GLU A 11 24.73 20.97 -28.20
N GLY A 12 25.35 21.25 -27.04
CA GLY A 12 25.28 22.53 -26.34
C GLY A 12 23.93 22.79 -25.68
N ARG A 13 23.08 21.77 -25.53
CA ARG A 13 21.81 21.92 -24.81
C ARG A 13 22.06 21.73 -23.33
N LYS A 14 21.40 22.57 -22.53
CA LYS A 14 21.38 22.45 -21.08
C LYS A 14 20.53 21.25 -20.69
N GLY A 15 21.16 20.09 -20.52
CA GLY A 15 20.55 18.91 -19.95
C GLY A 15 20.64 18.97 -18.43
N VAL A 16 19.50 18.97 -17.74
CA VAL A 16 19.52 18.60 -16.33
C VAL A 16 19.84 17.12 -16.31
N SER A 17 21.02 16.73 -15.80
CA SER A 17 21.31 15.33 -15.50
C SER A 17 20.16 14.84 -14.63
N ALA A 18 19.36 13.90 -15.15
CA ALA A 18 18.42 13.15 -14.33
C ALA A 18 19.23 12.17 -13.48
N THR A 19 20.12 12.71 -12.63
CA THR A 19 20.58 12.04 -11.44
C THR A 19 19.32 11.60 -10.73
N SER A 20 19.18 10.28 -10.61
CA SER A 20 18.20 9.55 -9.81
C SER A 20 17.80 10.37 -8.57
N ALA A 21 16.83 11.26 -8.77
CA ALA A 21 16.05 11.82 -7.71
C ALA A 21 15.34 10.58 -7.20
N HIS A 22 15.94 9.95 -6.21
CA HIS A 22 15.29 8.98 -5.37
C HIS A 22 13.94 9.59 -5.11
N LEU A 23 12.91 9.04 -5.76
CA LEU A 23 11.53 9.27 -5.43
C LEU A 23 11.48 8.85 -3.98
N LYS A 24 11.70 9.82 -3.09
CA LYS A 24 11.52 9.66 -1.67
C LYS A 24 10.02 9.50 -1.58
N VAL A 25 9.56 8.27 -1.78
CA VAL A 25 8.16 7.90 -1.74
C VAL A 25 7.68 8.48 -0.43
N SER A 26 6.87 9.53 -0.51
CA SER A 26 6.33 10.15 0.68
C SER A 26 5.39 9.08 1.24
N ILE A 27 5.85 8.31 2.22
CA ILE A 27 4.96 7.47 3.00
C ILE A 27 3.90 8.43 3.52
N SER A 28 2.68 8.25 3.05
CA SER A 28 1.61 9.14 3.45
C SER A 28 1.40 8.95 4.95
N LYS A 29 1.09 10.02 5.69
CA LYS A 29 0.67 9.92 7.10
C LYS A 29 -0.48 8.90 7.27
N PHE A 30 -1.24 8.67 6.21
CA PHE A 30 -2.25 7.64 6.16
C PHE A 30 -1.68 6.22 6.24
N GLN A 31 -0.69 5.87 5.42
CA GLN A 31 0.04 4.60 5.50
C GLN A 31 0.64 4.39 6.89
N GLU A 32 1.32 5.39 7.46
CA GLU A 32 1.83 5.30 8.85
C GLU A 32 0.71 5.01 9.87
N SER A 33 -0.45 5.64 9.69
CA SER A 33 -1.61 5.39 10.55
C SER A 33 -2.15 3.95 10.44
N ILE A 34 -2.00 3.31 9.27
CA ILE A 34 -2.35 1.90 9.04
C ILE A 34 -1.35 0.99 9.75
N LYS A 35 -0.04 1.29 9.71
CA LYS A 35 0.96 0.51 10.45
C LYS A 35 0.65 0.39 11.93
N ALA A 36 0.14 1.47 12.55
CA ALA A 36 -0.30 1.44 13.94
C ALA A 36 -1.45 0.46 14.17
N VAL A 37 -2.39 0.37 13.22
CA VAL A 37 -3.51 -0.60 13.27
C VAL A 37 -2.99 -2.03 13.11
N LEU A 38 -2.10 -2.27 12.14
CA LEU A 38 -1.48 -3.59 11.92
C LEU A 38 -0.73 -4.08 13.17
N LYS A 39 0.01 -3.17 13.81
CA LYS A 39 0.70 -3.46 15.08
C LYS A 39 -0.28 -3.78 16.21
N ALA A 40 -1.38 -3.04 16.33
CA ALA A 40 -2.42 -3.33 17.32
C ALA A 40 -3.10 -4.69 17.07
N CYS A 41 -3.19 -5.12 15.81
CA CYS A 41 -3.66 -6.44 15.44
C CYS A 41 -2.60 -7.54 15.58
N GLU A 42 -1.35 -7.24 15.95
CA GLU A 42 -0.23 -8.19 16.01
C GLU A 42 -0.01 -8.94 14.69
N LEU A 43 -0.21 -8.25 13.57
CA LEU A 43 0.04 -8.80 12.24
C LEU A 43 1.49 -8.54 11.82
N GLU A 44 2.17 -9.59 11.39
CA GLU A 44 3.41 -9.44 10.63
C GLU A 44 3.06 -9.10 9.18
N TYR A 45 3.83 -8.19 8.58
CA TYR A 45 3.58 -7.74 7.21
C TYR A 45 4.88 -7.32 6.53
N HIS A 46 4.85 -7.32 5.21
CA HIS A 46 5.89 -6.78 4.35
C HIS A 46 5.35 -5.55 3.63
N GLU A 47 6.12 -4.47 3.62
CA GLU A 47 5.75 -3.22 2.97
C GLU A 47 6.17 -3.24 1.49
N GLU A 48 5.43 -2.50 0.66
CA GLU A 48 5.80 -2.19 -0.73
C GLU A 48 6.18 -3.43 -1.57
N VAL A 49 5.37 -4.49 -1.48
CA VAL A 49 5.63 -5.75 -2.18
C VAL A 49 5.27 -5.62 -3.65
N ILE A 50 6.21 -6.01 -4.53
CA ILE A 50 5.99 -6.03 -5.98
C ILE A 50 5.08 -7.21 -6.35
N ALA A 51 3.94 -6.90 -6.98
CA ALA A 51 2.97 -7.85 -7.49
C ALA A 51 2.73 -7.55 -8.99
N GLY A 52 3.50 -8.22 -9.84
CA GLY A 52 3.53 -7.92 -11.27
C GLY A 52 4.05 -6.51 -11.52
N THR A 53 3.24 -5.65 -12.13
CA THR A 53 3.58 -4.24 -12.42
C THR A 53 3.14 -3.26 -11.34
N TYR A 54 2.56 -3.76 -10.24
CA TYR A 54 2.02 -2.94 -9.16
C TYR A 54 2.78 -3.16 -7.87
N ILE A 55 2.72 -2.17 -6.98
CA ILE A 55 3.22 -2.26 -5.61
C ILE A 55 2.00 -2.38 -4.70
N VAL A 56 2.01 -3.43 -3.86
CA VAL A 56 1.07 -3.64 -2.76
C VAL A 56 1.61 -2.90 -1.55
N ASP A 57 0.77 -2.10 -0.89
CA ASP A 57 1.22 -1.32 0.29
C ASP A 57 1.68 -2.22 1.43
N TYR A 58 0.88 -3.24 1.77
CA TYR A 58 1.21 -4.23 2.79
C TYR A 58 0.79 -5.64 2.38
N ALA A 59 1.71 -6.60 2.44
CA ALA A 59 1.41 -8.02 2.28
C ALA A 59 1.44 -8.73 3.63
N VAL A 60 0.39 -9.49 3.93
CA VAL A 60 0.28 -10.34 5.11
C VAL A 60 0.30 -11.80 4.65
N GLY A 61 1.36 -12.53 5.00
CA GLY A 61 1.60 -13.86 4.43
C GLY A 61 1.87 -13.79 2.92
N ASN A 62 1.29 -14.72 2.15
CA ASN A 62 1.60 -14.91 0.72
C ASN A 62 0.49 -14.46 -0.24
N SER A 63 -0.72 -14.20 0.25
CA SER A 63 -1.88 -13.97 -0.62
C SER A 63 -2.83 -12.87 -0.14
N LEU A 64 -2.61 -12.29 1.04
CA LEU A 64 -3.42 -11.19 1.56
C LEU A 64 -2.68 -9.88 1.35
N ALA A 65 -3.26 -8.99 0.55
CA ALA A 65 -2.74 -7.66 0.27
C ALA A 65 -3.68 -6.61 0.88
N LEU A 66 -3.11 -5.69 1.64
CA LEU A 66 -3.82 -4.57 2.24
C LEU A 66 -3.43 -3.29 1.50
N GLU A 67 -4.42 -2.58 0.97
CA GLU A 67 -4.22 -1.36 0.19
C GLU A 67 -4.65 -0.14 1.01
N ALA A 68 -3.71 0.74 1.30
CA ALA A 68 -3.95 2.00 1.98
C ALA A 68 -4.47 3.03 0.97
N ASP A 69 -5.74 2.90 0.64
CA ASP A 69 -6.44 3.75 -0.31
C ASP A 69 -6.56 5.20 0.20
N GLY A 70 -5.50 5.99 0.02
CA GLY A 70 -5.44 7.41 0.37
C GLY A 70 -6.43 8.30 -0.40
N PHE A 71 -6.53 9.58 -0.01
CA PHE A 71 -7.48 10.54 -0.58
C PHE A 71 -7.46 10.63 -2.12
N THR A 72 -6.29 10.51 -2.75
CA THR A 72 -6.11 10.58 -4.21
C THR A 72 -6.65 9.36 -4.97
N HIS A 73 -7.03 8.28 -4.27
CA HIS A 73 -7.66 7.11 -4.89
C HIS A 73 -9.16 7.29 -5.15
N PHE A 74 -9.75 8.39 -4.67
CA PHE A 74 -11.16 8.73 -4.84
C PHE A 74 -11.34 9.91 -5.79
N TYR A 75 -12.49 9.98 -6.48
CA TYR A 75 -12.84 11.19 -7.22
C TYR A 75 -13.04 12.36 -6.26
N ALA A 76 -12.58 13.55 -6.67
CA ALA A 76 -12.65 14.75 -5.84
C ALA A 76 -14.07 15.02 -5.33
N GLY A 77 -14.19 15.26 -4.02
CA GLY A 77 -15.47 15.51 -3.37
C GLY A 77 -16.35 14.27 -3.17
N THR A 78 -15.84 13.06 -3.40
CA THR A 78 -16.61 11.81 -3.28
C THR A 78 -15.85 10.74 -2.49
N GLU A 79 -16.58 9.71 -2.05
CA GLU A 79 -16.01 8.46 -1.53
C GLU A 79 -15.97 7.35 -2.60
N ASN A 80 -16.16 7.73 -3.87
CA ASN A 80 -16.11 6.79 -4.98
C ASN A 80 -14.69 6.63 -5.49
N PHE A 81 -14.21 5.38 -5.55
CA PHE A 81 -12.91 5.07 -6.14
C PHE A 81 -12.81 5.54 -7.60
N THR A 82 -11.65 6.09 -7.94
CA THR A 82 -11.25 6.35 -9.32
C THR A 82 -11.19 5.07 -10.14
N ALA A 83 -11.38 5.17 -11.46
CA ALA A 83 -11.18 4.04 -12.37
C ALA A 83 -9.78 3.41 -12.23
N LYS A 84 -8.75 4.24 -12.00
CA LYS A 84 -7.36 3.79 -11.80
C LYS A 84 -7.23 2.90 -10.55
N ALA A 85 -7.78 3.33 -9.41
CA ALA A 85 -7.73 2.54 -8.18
C ALA A 85 -8.50 1.21 -8.33
N LYS A 86 -9.72 1.26 -8.90
CA LYS A 86 -10.51 0.06 -9.20
C LYS A 86 -9.77 -0.92 -10.11
N LEU A 87 -9.10 -0.41 -11.14
CA LEU A 87 -8.32 -1.22 -12.08
C LEU A 87 -7.14 -1.90 -11.39
N LYS A 88 -6.38 -1.18 -10.55
CA LYS A 88 -5.30 -1.76 -9.73
C LYS A 88 -5.84 -2.93 -8.90
N HIS A 89 -6.91 -2.72 -8.13
CA HIS A 89 -7.51 -3.77 -7.30
C HIS A 89 -7.93 -4.99 -8.14
N ARG A 90 -8.58 -4.76 -9.29
CA ARG A 90 -9.01 -5.85 -10.18
C ARG A 90 -7.83 -6.66 -10.71
N ILE A 91 -6.74 -5.99 -11.12
CA ILE A 91 -5.54 -6.67 -11.62
C ILE A 91 -4.88 -7.48 -10.51
N LEU A 92 -4.69 -6.90 -9.33
CA LEU A 92 -4.10 -7.62 -8.20
C LEU A 92 -4.93 -8.86 -7.82
N ARG A 93 -6.27 -8.75 -7.81
CA ARG A 93 -7.15 -9.92 -7.63
C ARG A 93 -6.97 -10.97 -8.71
N SER A 94 -6.83 -10.56 -9.97
CA SER A 94 -6.57 -11.51 -11.07
C SER A 94 -5.20 -12.20 -10.97
N LEU A 95 -4.25 -11.59 -10.25
CA LEU A 95 -2.95 -12.19 -9.92
C LEU A 95 -3.02 -13.11 -8.69
N GLY A 96 -4.20 -13.36 -8.13
CA GLY A 96 -4.40 -14.28 -7.00
C GLY A 96 -4.33 -13.65 -5.62
N TRP A 97 -4.28 -12.31 -5.53
CA TRP A 97 -4.30 -11.62 -4.24
C TRP A 97 -5.73 -11.44 -3.71
N ASN A 98 -5.93 -11.75 -2.43
CA ASN A 98 -7.06 -11.29 -1.66
C ASN A 98 -6.81 -9.84 -1.25
N ILE A 99 -7.56 -8.90 -1.82
CA ILE A 99 -7.34 -7.46 -1.59
C ILE A 99 -8.28 -6.96 -0.50
N VAL A 100 -7.70 -6.47 0.58
CA VAL A 100 -8.40 -5.71 1.62
C VAL A 100 -8.14 -4.23 1.38
N SER A 101 -9.19 -3.55 0.91
CA SER A 101 -9.17 -2.09 0.78
C SER A 101 -9.28 -1.44 2.16
N LEU A 102 -8.44 -0.44 2.42
CA LEU A 102 -8.49 0.42 3.62
C LEU A 102 -8.77 1.87 3.19
N PRO A 103 -10.04 2.21 2.89
CA PRO A 103 -10.41 3.53 2.39
C PRO A 103 -10.09 4.64 3.37
N TYR A 104 -9.44 5.71 2.89
CA TYR A 104 -9.15 6.91 3.67
C TYR A 104 -10.39 7.42 4.42
N PHE A 105 -11.56 7.49 3.76
CA PHE A 105 -12.78 8.01 4.37
C PHE A 105 -13.35 7.12 5.48
N GLN A 106 -13.10 5.81 5.42
CA GLN A 106 -13.53 4.87 6.46
C GLN A 106 -12.54 4.80 7.62
N MET A 107 -11.28 5.18 7.40
CA MET A 107 -10.23 5.12 8.40
C MET A 107 -9.97 6.48 9.07
N LYS A 108 -10.20 7.60 8.37
CA LYS A 108 -9.96 8.94 8.90
C LYS A 108 -10.87 9.23 10.10
N ASN A 109 -10.37 10.03 11.04
CA ASN A 109 -11.09 10.52 12.22
C ASN A 109 -11.68 9.41 13.12
N ARG A 110 -11.18 8.17 13.01
CA ARG A 110 -11.57 7.06 13.89
C ARG A 110 -10.45 6.72 14.88
N GLY A 111 -10.86 6.37 16.10
CA GLY A 111 -9.96 5.84 17.12
C GLY A 111 -9.29 4.53 16.68
N LEU A 112 -8.22 4.14 17.36
CA LEU A 112 -7.48 2.91 17.04
C LEU A 112 -8.39 1.68 17.07
N GLN A 113 -9.24 1.55 18.08
CA GLN A 113 -10.18 0.43 18.24
C GLN A 113 -11.09 0.25 17.02
N LEU A 114 -11.81 1.30 16.60
CA LEU A 114 -12.72 1.23 15.45
C LEU A 114 -12.00 0.93 14.13
N ARG A 115 -10.74 1.37 13.99
CA ARG A 115 -9.91 1.06 12.82
C ARG A 115 -9.45 -0.40 12.84
N THR A 116 -9.11 -0.93 14.01
CA THR A 116 -8.79 -2.35 14.21
C THR A 116 -10.01 -3.22 13.89
N GLU A 117 -11.18 -2.89 14.42
CA GLU A 117 -12.44 -3.58 14.13
C GLU A 117 -12.76 -3.55 12.63
N TYR A 118 -12.58 -2.40 11.96
CA TYR A 118 -12.73 -2.29 10.52
C TYR A 118 -11.79 -3.24 9.77
N LEU A 119 -10.49 -3.22 10.12
CA LEU A 119 -9.48 -4.06 9.48
C LEU A 119 -9.82 -5.54 9.66
N VAL A 120 -10.16 -5.98 10.86
CA VAL A 120 -10.49 -7.38 11.18
C VAL A 120 -11.70 -7.83 10.35
N ASN A 121 -12.79 -7.07 10.37
CA ASN A 121 -13.99 -7.38 9.60
C ASN A 121 -13.71 -7.42 8.09
N ALA A 122 -12.87 -6.52 7.59
CA ALA A 122 -12.51 -6.48 6.18
C ALA A 122 -11.63 -7.67 5.77
N ILE A 123 -10.67 -8.06 6.61
CA ILE A 123 -9.84 -9.26 6.42
C ILE A 123 -10.72 -10.51 6.42
N GLU A 124 -11.61 -10.66 7.39
CA GLU A 124 -12.51 -11.82 7.49
C GLU A 124 -13.41 -11.92 6.27
N LYS A 125 -13.97 -10.79 5.82
CA LYS A 125 -14.80 -10.75 4.62
C LYS A 125 -14.07 -11.16 3.35
N GLU A 126 -12.83 -10.73 3.16
CA GLU A 126 -12.08 -10.95 1.92
C GLU A 126 -11.33 -12.29 1.89
N SER A 127 -10.87 -12.78 3.04
CA SER A 127 -10.08 -14.01 3.16
C SER A 127 -10.87 -15.21 3.67
N GLY A 128 -12.03 -14.99 4.30
CA GLY A 128 -12.78 -16.02 5.02
C GLY A 128 -12.10 -16.53 6.29
N ALA A 129 -10.97 -15.94 6.69
CA ALA A 129 -10.19 -16.35 7.85
C ALA A 129 -10.27 -15.31 8.97
N ASP A 130 -10.41 -15.80 10.20
CA ASP A 130 -10.42 -14.96 11.40
C ASP A 130 -9.02 -14.39 11.72
N LEU A 131 -8.98 -13.40 12.61
CA LEU A 131 -7.73 -12.74 12.98
C LEU A 131 -6.67 -13.71 13.55
N ALA A 132 -7.06 -14.75 14.29
CA ALA A 132 -6.12 -15.70 14.88
C ALA A 132 -5.48 -16.58 13.78
N GLN A 133 -6.27 -17.00 12.80
CA GLN A 133 -5.80 -17.71 11.62
C GLN A 133 -4.85 -16.83 10.80
N ILE A 134 -5.20 -15.57 10.58
CA ILE A 134 -4.36 -14.63 9.83
C ILE A 134 -3.04 -14.33 10.56
N ARG A 135 -3.05 -14.16 11.89
CA ARG A 135 -1.81 -14.04 12.69
C ARG A 135 -0.90 -15.25 12.55
N LYS A 136 -1.47 -16.45 12.46
CA LYS A 136 -0.68 -17.67 12.23
C LYS A 136 -0.10 -17.70 10.82
N LEU A 137 -0.87 -17.25 9.82
CA LEU A 137 -0.44 -17.18 8.44
C LEU A 137 0.62 -16.10 8.21
N SER A 138 0.51 -14.95 8.88
CA SER A 138 1.44 -13.83 8.73
C SER A 138 2.86 -14.19 9.13
N ARG A 139 3.01 -15.11 10.10
CA ARG A 139 4.30 -15.62 10.60
C ARG A 139 4.90 -16.74 9.77
N ARG A 140 4.14 -17.32 8.82
CA ARG A 140 4.69 -18.36 7.94
C ARG A 140 5.71 -17.68 7.03
N ARG A 141 6.91 -18.24 6.99
CA ARG A 141 7.99 -17.79 6.10
C ARG A 141 7.44 -17.61 4.69
N GLN A 142 7.59 -16.40 4.15
CA GLN A 142 7.39 -16.15 2.74
C GLN A 142 8.34 -17.07 1.98
N PHE A 143 7.80 -17.90 1.08
CA PHE A 143 8.66 -18.67 0.19
C PHE A 143 9.40 -17.66 -0.68
N ALA A 144 10.74 -17.71 -0.64
CA ALA A 144 11.55 -17.05 -1.65
C ALA A 144 11.08 -17.60 -3.00
N VAL A 145 10.44 -16.74 -3.79
CA VAL A 145 10.21 -17.04 -5.19
C VAL A 145 11.58 -16.93 -5.84
N SER A 146 12.16 -18.09 -6.13
CA SER A 146 13.42 -18.26 -6.87
C SER A 146 13.32 -17.72 -8.28
#